data_AF-A0A2G5E184-F1
#
_entry.id   AF-A0A2G5E184-F1
#
_cell.length_a   1.000
_cell.length_b   1.000
_cell.length_c   1.000
_cell.angle_alpha   90.00
_cell.angle_beta   90.00
_cell.angle_gamma   90.00
#
_symmetry.space_group_name_H-M   'P 1'
#
loop_
_entity.id
_entity.type
_entity.pdbx_description
1 polymer ?
#
loop_
_entity_poly.entity_id
_entity_poly.type
_entity_poly.pdbx_seq_one_letter_code
_entity_poly.pdbx_strand_id
1 'polypeptide(L)'
;MYAERTAKGNVLEPEGMIEIKFRTKELLECMGRLDQHLINLKESLQAARGSGDPGVVEALKVQIRSREKQLLPVYTQIATRFAELHDTSLRMASKGVIKEVVDWENSRSFFYKRLNRRVAEGSLVKVDDPRNYEEQLQELRVEKILLQLSSIGESTSDLQALPQGLAGLLSKVEPSSRVQLVEELRKVLS
;
A
#
# COMPACT_ATOMS: atom_id res chain seq x y z
N MET A 1 5.74 -3.39 -8.11
CA MET A 1 4.94 -3.51 -9.35
C MET A 1 5.25 -2.30 -10.23
N TYR A 2 5.14 -2.45 -11.55
CA TYR A 2 5.32 -1.39 -12.56
C TYR A 2 4.14 -1.45 -13.52
N ALA A 3 3.82 -0.34 -14.18
CA ALA A 3 2.78 -0.29 -15.21
C ALA A 3 3.32 0.44 -16.45
N GLU A 4 2.80 0.08 -17.62
CA GLU A 4 3.12 0.78 -18.87
C GLU A 4 2.28 2.08 -18.96
N ARG A 5 2.73 3.06 -19.74
CA ARG A 5 2.08 4.37 -19.84
C ARG A 5 0.62 4.32 -20.25
N THR A 6 0.28 3.48 -21.23
CA THR A 6 -1.09 3.26 -21.72
C THR A 6 -1.88 2.22 -20.92
N ALA A 7 -1.24 1.53 -19.97
CA ALA A 7 -1.92 0.57 -19.11
C ALA A 7 -3.00 1.25 -18.27
N LYS A 8 -4.14 0.55 -18.17
CA LYS A 8 -5.28 0.93 -17.32
C LYS A 8 -5.40 -0.04 -16.15
N GLY A 9 -5.94 0.43 -15.03
CA GLY A 9 -6.33 -0.45 -13.94
C GLY A 9 -7.03 0.29 -12.81
N ASN A 10 -8.11 -0.32 -12.37
CA ASN A 10 -8.93 0.09 -11.24
C ASN A 10 -9.72 -1.13 -10.73
N VAL A 11 -10.54 -0.93 -9.71
CA VAL A 11 -11.32 -2.00 -9.06
C VAL A 11 -12.37 -2.60 -10.00
N LEU A 12 -13.00 -1.76 -10.84
CA LEU A 12 -14.01 -2.15 -11.82
C LEU A 12 -13.67 -1.51 -13.16
N GLU A 13 -14.17 -2.13 -14.23
CA GLU A 13 -14.15 -1.51 -15.56
C GLU A 13 -14.95 -0.18 -15.54
N PRO A 14 -14.59 0.79 -16.39
CA PRO A 14 -15.24 2.10 -16.47
C PRO A 14 -16.77 2.01 -16.58
N GLU A 15 -17.26 1.09 -17.39
CA GLU A 15 -18.69 0.82 -17.62
C GLU A 15 -19.38 0.38 -16.33
N GLY A 16 -18.78 -0.57 -15.59
CA GLY A 16 -19.30 -0.99 -14.29
C GLY A 16 -19.22 0.11 -13.24
N MET A 17 -18.21 0.97 -13.31
CA MET A 17 -18.07 2.11 -12.39
C MET A 17 -19.21 3.12 -12.58
N ILE A 18 -19.55 3.47 -13.82
CA ILE A 18 -20.61 4.46 -14.09
C ILE A 18 -21.99 3.93 -13.69
N GLU A 19 -22.26 2.63 -13.86
CA GLU A 19 -23.52 2.02 -13.43
C GLU A 19 -23.74 2.09 -11.91
N ILE A 20 -22.67 2.19 -11.13
CA ILE A 20 -22.75 2.29 -9.67
C ILE A 20 -22.71 3.75 -9.20
N LYS A 21 -21.76 4.54 -9.72
CA LYS A 21 -21.43 5.86 -9.18
C LYS A 21 -21.96 7.03 -10.01
N PHE A 22 -22.31 6.81 -11.26
CA PHE A 22 -22.70 7.87 -12.20
C PHE A 22 -23.89 7.43 -13.06
N ARG A 23 -24.98 7.12 -12.37
CA ARG A 23 -26.19 6.52 -12.94
C ARG A 23 -26.93 7.55 -13.78
N THR A 24 -28.04 7.12 -14.38
CA THR A 24 -28.91 7.97 -15.21
C THR A 24 -29.28 9.28 -14.52
N LYS A 25 -29.49 9.28 -13.20
CA LYS A 25 -29.80 10.51 -12.46
C LYS A 25 -28.67 11.54 -12.56
N GLU A 26 -27.44 11.14 -12.25
CA GLU A 26 -26.27 12.01 -12.29
C GLU A 26 -25.94 12.45 -13.73
N LEU A 27 -26.21 11.59 -14.72
CA LEU A 27 -26.11 11.94 -16.14
C LEU A 27 -27.11 13.04 -16.53
N LEU A 28 -28.37 12.94 -16.12
CA LEU A 28 -29.42 13.94 -16.39
C LEU A 28 -29.12 15.28 -15.71
N GLU A 29 -28.54 15.26 -14.51
CA GLU A 29 -28.05 16.46 -13.82
C GLU A 29 -26.91 17.12 -14.62
N CYS A 30 -25.97 16.33 -15.15
CA CYS A 30 -24.89 16.84 -15.99
C CYS A 30 -25.38 17.42 -17.33
N MET A 31 -26.35 16.76 -17.98
CA MET A 31 -27.00 17.31 -19.17
C MET A 31 -27.64 18.65 -18.88
N GLY A 32 -28.32 18.77 -17.73
CA GLY A 32 -28.94 20.03 -17.30
C GLY A 32 -27.97 21.15 -16.94
N ARG A 33 -26.68 20.84 -16.77
CA ARG A 33 -25.63 21.83 -16.51
C ARG A 33 -24.87 22.25 -17.76
N LEU A 34 -24.82 21.39 -18.79
CA LEU A 34 -23.92 21.56 -19.94
C LEU A 34 -24.65 21.73 -21.28
N ASP A 35 -25.84 21.13 -21.48
CA ASP A 35 -26.58 21.25 -22.74
C ASP A 35 -27.44 22.52 -22.75
N GLN A 36 -27.06 23.51 -23.56
CA GLN A 36 -27.74 24.80 -23.64
C GLN A 36 -29.23 24.67 -24.02
N HIS A 37 -29.57 23.73 -24.90
CA HIS A 37 -30.96 23.53 -25.32
C HIS A 37 -31.81 23.00 -24.17
N LEU A 38 -31.31 22.03 -23.40
CA LEU A 38 -31.97 21.50 -22.22
C LEU A 38 -32.13 22.55 -21.11
N ILE A 39 -31.12 23.43 -20.94
CA ILE A 39 -31.18 24.56 -20.00
C ILE A 39 -32.33 25.49 -20.38
N ASN A 40 -32.37 25.95 -21.64
CA ASN A 40 -33.41 26.85 -22.14
C ASN A 40 -34.83 26.23 -22.01
N LEU A 41 -34.97 24.93 -22.28
CA LEU A 41 -36.24 24.22 -22.12
C LEU A 41 -36.66 24.12 -20.65
N LYS A 42 -35.71 23.88 -19.73
CA LYS A 42 -35.98 23.85 -18.29
C LYS A 42 -36.36 25.22 -17.75
N GLU A 43 -35.71 26.29 -18.20
CA GLU A 43 -36.09 27.67 -17.87
C GLU A 43 -37.50 28.00 -18.38
N SER A 44 -37.79 27.66 -19.64
CA SER A 44 -39.13 27.84 -20.22
C SER A 44 -40.21 27.07 -19.45
N LEU A 45 -39.89 25.86 -18.98
CA LEU A 45 -40.80 25.06 -18.15
C LEU A 45 -41.07 25.73 -16.80
N GLN A 46 -40.05 26.32 -16.16
CA GLN A 46 -40.24 27.06 -14.90
C GLN A 46 -41.08 28.32 -15.09
N ALA A 47 -40.87 29.06 -16.18
CA ALA A 47 -41.70 30.22 -16.51
C ALA A 47 -43.17 29.83 -16.75
N ALA A 48 -43.42 28.75 -17.52
CA ALA A 48 -44.77 28.26 -17.81
C ALA A 48 -45.51 27.70 -16.57
N ARG A 49 -44.78 27.18 -15.59
CA ARG A 49 -45.37 26.78 -14.29
C ARG A 49 -45.92 27.96 -13.50
N GLY A 50 -45.33 29.15 -13.66
CA GLY A 50 -45.82 30.39 -13.05
C GLY A 50 -47.08 30.94 -13.72
N SER A 51 -47.28 30.67 -15.01
CA SER A 51 -48.43 31.17 -15.79
C SER A 51 -49.67 30.28 -15.73
N GLY A 52 -49.55 29.02 -15.30
CA GLY A 52 -50.69 28.14 -14.99
C GLY A 52 -51.35 27.44 -16.17
N ASP A 53 -50.72 27.38 -17.36
CA ASP A 53 -51.24 26.63 -18.52
C ASP A 53 -50.77 25.16 -18.51
N PRO A 54 -51.66 24.19 -18.23
CA PRO A 54 -51.27 22.78 -18.15
C PRO A 54 -50.82 22.19 -19.49
N GLY A 55 -51.31 22.71 -20.63
CA GLY A 55 -51.02 22.17 -21.96
C GLY A 55 -49.59 22.47 -22.41
N VAL A 56 -49.14 23.71 -22.19
CA VAL A 56 -47.76 24.14 -22.50
C VAL A 56 -46.75 23.44 -21.59
N VAL A 57 -47.09 23.26 -20.30
CA VAL A 57 -46.24 22.54 -19.35
C VAL A 57 -46.02 21.08 -19.78
N GLU A 58 -47.05 20.39 -20.23
CA GLU A 58 -46.90 19.00 -20.67
C GLU A 58 -46.14 18.88 -21.99
N ALA A 59 -46.37 19.79 -22.94
CA ALA A 59 -45.60 19.86 -24.18
C ALA A 59 -44.08 20.04 -23.92
N LEU A 60 -43.72 20.95 -23.02
CA LEU A 60 -42.32 21.20 -22.63
C LEU A 60 -41.68 19.98 -21.95
N LYS A 61 -42.41 19.26 -21.07
CA LYS A 61 -41.89 18.01 -20.48
C LYS A 61 -41.65 16.92 -21.53
N VAL A 62 -42.48 16.83 -22.56
CA VAL A 62 -42.28 15.88 -23.66
C VAL A 62 -41.02 16.24 -24.46
N GLN A 63 -40.81 17.53 -24.76
CA GLN A 63 -39.61 17.99 -25.45
C GLN A 63 -38.34 17.73 -24.63
N ILE A 64 -38.36 18.00 -23.32
CA ILE A 64 -37.24 17.71 -22.41
C ILE A 64 -36.93 16.21 -22.43
N ARG A 65 -37.92 15.35 -22.22
CA ARG A 65 -37.73 13.88 -22.25
C ARG A 65 -37.18 13.39 -23.59
N SER A 66 -37.63 13.98 -24.70
CA SER A 66 -37.11 13.68 -26.05
C SER A 66 -35.64 14.04 -26.17
N ARG A 67 -35.24 15.25 -25.73
CA ARG A 67 -33.84 15.71 -25.76
C ARG A 67 -32.95 14.87 -24.83
N GLU A 68 -33.40 14.57 -23.62
CA GLU A 68 -32.67 13.70 -22.67
C GLU A 68 -32.39 12.32 -23.29
N LYS A 69 -33.40 11.73 -23.95
CA LYS A 69 -33.25 10.44 -24.63
C LYS A 69 -32.25 10.50 -25.79
N GLN A 70 -32.21 11.60 -26.54
CA GLN A 70 -31.24 11.80 -27.63
C GLN A 70 -29.82 11.95 -27.10
N LEU A 71 -29.64 12.66 -25.98
CA LEU A 71 -28.33 12.93 -25.39
C LEU A 71 -27.75 11.75 -24.63
N LEU A 72 -28.60 10.87 -24.09
CA LEU A 72 -28.19 9.78 -23.20
C LEU A 72 -27.03 8.93 -23.73
N PRO A 73 -27.03 8.43 -24.99
CA PRO A 73 -25.93 7.60 -25.47
C PRO A 73 -24.58 8.33 -25.50
N VAL A 74 -24.59 9.62 -25.85
CA VAL A 74 -23.37 10.45 -25.92
C VAL A 74 -22.85 10.75 -24.52
N TYR A 75 -23.75 11.10 -23.59
CA TYR A 75 -23.37 11.37 -22.20
C TYR A 75 -22.89 10.12 -21.46
N THR A 76 -23.42 8.94 -21.80
CA THR A 76 -22.87 7.67 -21.31
C THR A 76 -21.43 7.48 -21.78
N GLN A 77 -21.12 7.72 -23.06
CA GLN A 77 -19.74 7.63 -23.56
C GLN A 77 -18.81 8.64 -22.87
N ILE A 78 -19.29 9.87 -22.64
CA ILE A 78 -18.53 10.89 -21.91
C ILE A 78 -18.25 10.43 -20.48
N ALA A 79 -19.24 9.85 -19.80
CA ALA A 79 -19.08 9.32 -18.44
C ALA A 79 -18.11 8.14 -18.39
N THR A 80 -18.20 7.19 -19.34
CA THR A 80 -17.23 6.10 -19.48
C THR A 80 -15.83 6.67 -19.67
N ARG A 81 -15.66 7.64 -20.57
CA ARG A 81 -14.36 8.27 -20.80
C ARG A 81 -13.83 9.01 -19.56
N PHE A 82 -14.71 9.67 -18.81
CA PHE A 82 -14.36 10.31 -17.55
C PHE A 82 -13.88 9.29 -16.51
N ALA A 83 -14.57 8.15 -16.39
CA ALA A 83 -14.15 7.04 -15.54
C ALA A 83 -12.77 6.49 -15.96
N GLU A 84 -12.53 6.29 -17.27
CA GLU A 84 -11.23 5.83 -17.79
C GLU A 84 -10.05 6.73 -17.40
N LEU A 85 -10.25 8.04 -17.27
CA LEU A 85 -9.18 8.97 -16.85
C LEU A 85 -8.70 8.71 -15.42
N HIS A 86 -9.54 8.08 -14.59
CA HIS A 86 -9.17 7.65 -13.24
C HIS A 86 -8.39 6.33 -13.20
N ASP A 87 -8.30 5.61 -14.32
CA ASP A 87 -7.71 4.27 -14.38
C ASP A 87 -6.27 4.29 -14.88
N THR A 88 -5.69 5.47 -15.04
CA THR A 88 -4.36 5.66 -15.66
C THR A 88 -3.20 5.18 -14.79
N SER A 89 -2.16 4.65 -15.43
CA SER A 89 -0.87 4.30 -14.81
C SER A 89 -0.24 5.47 -14.05
N LEU A 90 -0.42 6.71 -14.53
CA LEU A 90 0.03 7.93 -13.84
C LEU A 90 -0.68 8.13 -12.50
N ARG A 91 -1.99 7.84 -12.42
CA ARG A 91 -2.74 7.88 -11.17
C ARG A 91 -2.29 6.76 -10.22
N MET A 92 -1.97 5.57 -10.74
CA MET A 92 -1.38 4.49 -9.93
C MET A 92 -0.06 4.92 -9.29
N ALA A 93 0.84 5.53 -10.06
CA ALA A 93 2.11 6.04 -9.54
C ALA A 93 1.91 7.15 -8.51
N SER A 94 0.99 8.09 -8.79
CA SER A 94 0.64 9.18 -7.86
C SER A 94 0.05 8.69 -6.53
N LYS A 95 -0.58 7.51 -6.53
CA LYS A 95 -1.08 6.84 -5.33
C LYS A 95 -0.07 5.90 -4.68
N GLY A 96 1.11 5.73 -5.27
CA GLY A 96 2.18 4.88 -4.74
C GLY A 96 1.91 3.38 -4.82
N VAL A 97 0.90 2.94 -5.59
CA VAL A 97 0.59 1.49 -5.73
C VAL A 97 1.58 0.79 -6.67
N ILE A 98 2.21 1.55 -7.57
CA ILE A 98 3.33 1.10 -8.41
C ILE A 98 4.59 1.91 -8.10
N LYS A 99 5.77 1.33 -8.40
CA LYS A 99 7.05 2.01 -8.19
C LYS A 99 7.32 3.08 -9.23
N GLU A 100 6.96 2.80 -10.48
CA GLU A 100 7.25 3.66 -11.63
C GLU A 100 6.39 3.25 -12.83
N VAL A 101 6.13 4.21 -13.71
CA VAL A 101 5.55 3.98 -15.04
C VAL A 101 6.70 3.75 -16.03
N VAL A 102 6.68 2.64 -16.75
CA VAL A 102 7.77 2.21 -17.63
C VAL A 102 7.28 2.12 -19.06
N ASP A 103 7.87 2.91 -19.95
CA ASP A 103 7.52 2.87 -21.37
C ASP A 103 7.92 1.53 -22.00
N TRP A 104 7.04 0.97 -22.82
CA TRP A 104 7.21 -0.37 -23.40
C TRP A 104 8.52 -0.50 -24.20
N GLU A 105 8.86 0.53 -24.98
CA GLU A 105 10.07 0.58 -25.81
C GLU A 105 11.36 0.37 -24.98
N ASN A 106 11.42 0.96 -23.79
CA ASN A 106 12.59 0.91 -22.91
C ASN A 106 12.52 -0.23 -21.86
N SER A 107 11.41 -0.97 -21.83
CA SER A 107 11.11 -1.97 -20.80
C SER A 107 12.20 -3.03 -20.67
N ARG A 108 12.73 -3.55 -21.79
CA ARG A 108 13.78 -4.59 -21.80
C ARG A 108 15.05 -4.13 -21.07
N SER A 109 15.55 -2.94 -21.43
CA SER A 109 16.77 -2.39 -20.82
C SER A 109 16.56 -2.05 -19.34
N PHE A 110 15.40 -1.47 -19.02
CA PHE A 110 15.00 -1.16 -17.66
C PHE A 110 14.97 -2.42 -16.77
N PHE A 111 14.26 -3.46 -17.19
CA PHE A 111 14.11 -4.68 -16.41
C PHE A 111 15.39 -5.51 -16.33
N TYR A 112 16.22 -5.54 -17.39
CA TYR A 112 17.54 -6.19 -17.34
C TYR A 112 18.41 -5.61 -16.22
N LYS A 113 18.57 -4.28 -16.19
CA LYS A 113 19.38 -3.59 -15.16
C LYS A 113 18.78 -3.80 -13.77
N ARG A 114 17.45 -3.67 -13.66
CA ARG A 114 16.73 -3.80 -12.39
C ARG A 114 16.81 -5.20 -11.81
N LEU A 115 16.67 -6.24 -12.64
CA LEU A 115 16.75 -7.63 -12.23
C LEU A 115 18.16 -7.99 -11.76
N ASN A 116 19.19 -7.67 -12.56
CA ASN A 116 20.58 -7.92 -12.17
C ASN A 116 20.92 -7.28 -10.83
N ARG A 117 20.51 -6.02 -10.63
CA ARG A 117 20.67 -5.33 -9.36
C ARG A 117 19.95 -6.04 -8.21
N ARG A 118 18.70 -6.49 -8.42
CA ARG A 118 17.89 -7.17 -7.39
C ARG A 118 18.43 -8.55 -7.03
N VAL A 119 18.96 -9.29 -8.00
CA VAL A 119 19.61 -10.58 -7.75
C VAL A 119 20.89 -10.39 -6.96
N ALA A 120 21.72 -9.41 -7.33
CA ALA A 120 22.93 -9.07 -6.56
C ALA A 120 22.61 -8.61 -5.13
N GLU A 121 21.65 -7.70 -4.96
CA GLU A 121 21.13 -7.28 -3.64
C GLU A 121 20.64 -8.49 -2.83
N GLY A 122 19.88 -9.39 -3.45
CA GLY A 122 19.37 -10.59 -2.80
C GLY A 122 20.47 -11.55 -2.36
N SER A 123 21.54 -11.70 -3.14
CA SER A 123 22.70 -12.50 -2.76
C SER A 123 23.46 -11.87 -1.59
N LEU A 124 23.63 -10.55 -1.57
CA LEU A 124 24.29 -9.84 -0.46
C LEU A 124 23.49 -9.94 0.83
N VAL A 125 22.17 -9.76 0.80
CA VAL A 125 21.31 -9.88 1.98
C VAL A 125 21.34 -11.30 2.56
N LYS A 126 21.52 -12.34 1.73
CA LYS A 126 21.71 -13.71 2.21
C LYS A 126 23.07 -13.92 2.89
N VAL A 127 24.09 -13.19 2.46
CA VAL A 127 25.43 -13.24 3.07
C VAL A 127 25.47 -12.44 4.37
N ASP A 128 24.72 -11.34 4.43
CA ASP A 128 24.56 -10.49 5.63
C ASP A 128 23.48 -11.02 6.60
N ASP A 129 23.19 -12.32 6.55
CA ASP A 129 22.30 -12.98 7.48
C ASP A 129 22.97 -13.04 8.87
N PRO A 130 22.33 -12.59 9.96
CA PRO A 130 22.89 -12.65 11.31
C PRO A 130 23.38 -14.05 11.71
N ARG A 131 22.79 -15.11 11.14
CA ARG A 131 23.19 -16.50 11.36
C ARG A 131 24.60 -16.80 10.83
N ASN A 132 25.04 -16.10 9.79
CA ASN A 132 26.38 -16.26 9.24
C ASN A 132 27.46 -15.68 10.16
N TYR A 133 27.08 -14.87 11.15
CA TYR A 133 27.97 -14.26 12.14
C TYR A 133 27.81 -14.88 13.53
N GLU A 134 27.01 -15.94 13.69
CA GLU A 134 26.66 -16.50 15.00
C GLU A 134 27.89 -17.03 15.76
N GLU A 135 28.84 -17.65 15.05
CA GLU A 135 30.10 -18.15 15.62
C GLU A 135 30.98 -17.00 16.14
N GLN A 136 31.20 -15.97 15.31
CA GLN A 136 31.96 -14.77 15.70
C GLN A 136 31.27 -13.99 16.84
N LEU A 137 29.93 -13.97 16.85
CA LEU A 137 29.15 -13.40 17.95
C LEU A 137 29.28 -14.23 19.24
N GLN A 138 29.39 -15.56 19.15
CA GLN A 138 29.65 -16.40 20.31
C GLN A 138 31.05 -16.12 20.89
N GLU A 139 32.09 -16.01 20.05
CA GLU A 139 33.44 -15.65 20.47
C GLU A 139 33.46 -14.29 21.20
N LEU A 140 32.84 -13.25 20.63
CA LEU A 140 32.73 -11.94 21.26
C LEU A 140 31.94 -11.95 22.58
N ARG A 141 30.93 -12.83 22.71
CA ARG A 141 30.21 -13.01 23.98
C ARG A 141 31.12 -13.64 25.04
N VAL A 142 31.93 -14.63 24.67
CA VAL A 142 32.90 -15.25 25.59
C VAL A 142 33.95 -14.22 26.02
N GLU A 143 34.53 -13.47 25.09
CA GLU A 143 35.51 -12.42 25.39
C GLU A 143 34.94 -11.34 26.33
N LYS A 144 33.69 -10.91 26.10
CA LYS A 144 33.01 -9.97 26.99
C LYS A 144 32.86 -10.52 28.41
N ILE A 145 32.40 -11.77 28.55
CA ILE A 145 32.24 -12.40 29.87
C ILE A 145 33.60 -12.57 30.55
N LEU A 146 34.64 -12.95 29.80
CA LEU A 146 36.00 -13.05 30.30
C LEU A 146 36.47 -11.72 30.88
N LEU A 147 36.33 -10.62 30.14
CA LEU A 147 36.70 -9.27 30.61
C LEU A 147 35.96 -8.89 31.90
N GLN A 148 34.67 -9.22 32.00
CA GLN A 148 33.89 -8.96 33.21
C GLN A 148 34.40 -9.79 34.40
N LEU A 149 34.70 -11.08 34.20
CA LEU A 149 35.24 -11.94 35.24
C LEU A 149 36.68 -11.56 35.64
N SER A 150 37.51 -11.13 34.69
CA SER A 150 38.86 -10.62 34.97
C SER A 150 38.81 -9.40 35.89
N SER A 151 37.88 -8.47 35.64
CA SER A 151 37.71 -7.29 36.50
C SER A 151 37.31 -7.64 37.94
N ILE A 152 36.53 -8.73 38.11
CA ILE A 152 36.18 -9.26 39.44
C ILE A 152 37.40 -9.92 40.10
N GLY A 153 38.21 -10.63 39.32
CA GLY A 153 39.42 -11.32 39.80
C GLY A 153 40.50 -10.40 40.36
N GLU A 154 40.51 -9.13 39.96
CA GLU A 154 41.46 -8.12 40.48
C GLU A 154 41.07 -7.59 41.88
N SER A 155 39.85 -7.86 42.36
CA SER A 155 39.31 -7.38 43.64
C SER A 155 39.06 -8.52 44.62
N THR A 156 39.75 -8.50 45.77
CA THR A 156 39.65 -9.57 46.78
C THR A 156 38.27 -9.63 47.45
N SER A 157 37.59 -8.50 47.61
CA SER A 157 36.22 -8.44 48.13
C SER A 157 35.19 -8.99 47.13
N ASP A 158 35.36 -8.68 45.84
CA ASP A 158 34.41 -9.13 44.81
C ASP A 158 34.58 -10.63 44.53
N LEU A 159 35.80 -11.15 44.60
CA LEU A 159 36.08 -12.60 44.58
C LEU A 159 35.40 -13.36 45.72
N GLN A 160 35.38 -12.78 46.94
CA GLN A 160 34.70 -13.39 48.09
C GLN A 160 33.16 -13.39 47.94
N ALA A 161 32.62 -12.42 47.18
CA ALA A 161 31.18 -12.28 46.91
C ALA A 161 30.71 -13.05 45.65
N LEU A 162 31.63 -13.49 44.80
CA LEU A 162 31.34 -14.17 43.54
C LEU A 162 30.49 -15.45 43.71
N PRO A 163 30.73 -16.33 44.69
CA PRO A 163 29.90 -17.53 44.89
C PRO A 163 28.43 -17.19 45.19
N GLN A 164 28.17 -16.15 45.98
CA GLN A 164 26.81 -15.68 46.30
C GLN A 164 26.16 -15.04 45.08
N GLY A 165 26.93 -14.31 44.27
CA GLY A 165 26.47 -13.75 42.98
C GLY A 165 26.05 -14.83 41.98
N LEU A 166 26.85 -15.89 41.84
CA LEU A 166 26.53 -17.05 41.00
C LEU A 166 25.29 -17.80 41.50
N ALA A 167 25.13 -17.96 42.81
CA ALA A 167 23.91 -18.54 43.39
C ALA A 167 22.66 -17.68 43.09
N GLY A 168 22.80 -16.35 43.18
CA GLY A 168 21.76 -15.40 42.81
C GLY A 168 21.37 -15.50 41.33
N LEU A 169 22.36 -15.63 40.43
CA LEU A 169 22.11 -15.84 39.00
C LEU A 169 21.36 -17.15 38.75
N LEU A 170 21.83 -18.27 39.32
CA LEU A 170 21.22 -19.58 39.15
C LEU A 170 19.76 -19.60 39.61
N SER A 171 19.41 -18.89 40.68
CA SER A 171 18.02 -18.80 41.15
C SER A 171 17.06 -18.14 40.16
N LYS A 172 17.56 -17.28 39.27
CA LYS A 172 16.79 -16.56 38.24
C LYS A 172 16.73 -17.30 36.90
N VAL A 173 17.57 -18.30 36.68
CA VAL A 173 17.57 -19.12 35.45
C VAL A 173 16.52 -20.22 35.55
N GLU A 174 15.87 -20.53 34.42
CA GLU A 174 14.87 -21.61 34.32
C GLU A 174 15.42 -22.96 34.80
N PRO A 175 14.59 -23.83 35.40
CA PRO A 175 15.06 -25.09 36.00
C PRO A 175 15.81 -26.02 35.03
N SER A 176 15.38 -26.11 33.76
CA SER A 176 16.00 -26.95 32.73
C SER A 176 17.39 -26.45 32.35
N SER A 177 17.54 -25.16 32.05
CA SER A 177 18.82 -24.53 31.71
C SER A 177 19.77 -24.45 32.91
N ARG A 178 19.23 -24.35 34.14
CA ARG A 178 20.03 -24.34 35.38
C ARG A 178 20.80 -25.65 35.57
N VAL A 179 20.16 -26.79 35.33
CA VAL A 179 20.80 -28.11 35.47
C VAL A 179 21.97 -28.23 34.49
N GLN A 180 21.77 -27.86 33.23
CA GLN A 180 22.81 -27.86 32.21
C GLN A 180 23.96 -26.92 32.59
N LEU A 181 23.67 -25.70 33.03
CA LEU A 181 24.69 -24.73 33.41
C LEU A 181 25.54 -25.21 34.60
N VAL A 182 24.93 -25.84 35.60
CA VAL A 182 25.65 -26.40 36.76
C VAL A 182 26.56 -27.55 36.34
N GLU A 183 26.13 -28.40 35.40
CA GLU A 183 26.94 -29.49 34.88
C GLU A 183 28.17 -28.95 34.13
N GLU A 184 27.98 -27.96 33.25
CA GLU A 184 29.08 -27.34 32.50
C GLU A 184 30.07 -26.60 33.42
N LEU A 185 29.58 -25.86 34.42
CA LEU A 185 30.47 -25.21 35.40
C LEU A 185 31.27 -26.23 36.21
N ARG A 186 30.70 -27.39 36.54
CA ARG A 186 31.44 -28.47 37.22
C ARG A 186 32.55 -29.04 36.35
N LYS A 187 32.31 -29.20 35.04
CA LYS A 187 33.33 -29.67 34.08
C LYS A 187 34.51 -28.71 33.96
N VAL A 188 34.27 -27.40 34.12
CA VAL A 188 35.34 -26.38 34.08
C VAL A 188 36.15 -26.34 35.39
N LEU A 189 35.54 -26.75 36.51
CA LEU A 189 36.16 -26.71 37.85
C LEU A 189 36.84 -28.02 38.27
N SER A 190 36.65 -29.11 37.51
CA SER A 190 37.29 -30.42 37.70
C SER A 190 38.59 -30.53 36.92
#